data_AF-A0A662BRV4-F1
#
_entry.id   AF-A0A662BRV4-F1
#
_cell.length_a   1.000
_cell.length_b   1.000
_cell.length_c   1.000
_cell.angle_alpha   90.00
_cell.angle_beta   90.00
_cell.angle_gamma   90.00
#
_symmetry.space_group_name_H-M   'P 1'
#
loop_
_entity.id
_entity.type
_entity.pdbx_description
1 polymer ?
#
loop_
_entity_poly.entity_id
_entity_poly.type
_entity_poly.pdbx_seq_one_letter_code
_entity_poly.pdbx_strand_id
1 'polypeptide(L)'
;MLQSYGQYNEGAPWMNTNVLKKPSSSKTTLQEQSNAFNQYWLGKDFTTKGSGHKPYKRWENHWKNYLLKDGTIATPNMIWNAWEQKQTLAKSTVSNWQSKGPYTTNVKTGQGRVNTFIIDPNNPNTYYVGAPSGGIWKSTDAGINWTPLSDQIPQIGVSGITIDPNNSNIIYIATGDDDARDTYSVGVLKSTDGGSTWNTTGLNFSTSNSISSEIYIHPSNSNILWVATNNGFYKSIDAGVSWSRKLSNNIIDIKLKPGDPNTIYAVSKSTFYKSTDGGDSFIIVTSNLPTSSGKYAIDITPADANIIFLLSAKTDNSFQGLYKSTNSGTTFNKTSESNDIFGGSKQAWYDMALTVSPTNANIVFVGVLDIWRSTDGGSNFVQKNHWWNPSEATYTHADIHFLRYFNNKLYAGTDGGIYESSNNAGSFTDLTENLNISQYYKISTAKSSASNIAGGLQDNGGFAFSNNQWHKYHGGDGMDCAVDPNNQNIYYGFTQYGGSLNITYNAGVSDGGTVTSAPDAETGTGDSGGNWVTPLAANNKGVLYAGYSKLYKLDNNSWQAVSSNVFGGNLNNIAIAPSDNEIFFVSKSNNLYQS
;
A
#
# COMPACT_ATOMS: atom_id res chain seq x y z
N MET A 1 -5.82 0.70 -24.70
CA MET A 1 -6.42 1.22 -23.46
C MET A 1 -5.31 1.29 -22.42
N LEU A 2 -4.78 2.48 -22.15
CA LEU A 2 -3.77 2.75 -21.12
C LEU A 2 -4.39 3.67 -20.06
N GLN A 3 -5.46 3.22 -19.41
CA GLN A 3 -6.09 4.00 -18.35
C GLN A 3 -5.85 3.29 -17.02
N SER A 4 -5.16 4.03 -16.15
CA SER A 4 -4.96 3.92 -14.69
C SER A 4 -4.00 2.89 -14.09
N TYR A 5 -2.79 3.36 -13.78
CA TYR A 5 -1.87 2.74 -12.81
C TYR A 5 -2.29 3.12 -11.38
N GLY A 6 -3.50 2.77 -10.92
CA GLY A 6 -4.07 3.46 -9.75
C GLY A 6 -4.83 2.71 -8.67
N GLN A 7 -4.77 3.30 -7.46
CA GLN A 7 -5.31 2.87 -6.16
C GLN A 7 -6.82 2.81 -6.03
N TYR A 8 -7.53 3.04 -7.10
CA TYR A 8 -8.98 2.99 -7.11
C TYR A 8 -9.49 1.78 -7.88
N ASN A 9 -10.72 1.37 -7.55
CA ASN A 9 -11.40 0.31 -8.26
C ASN A 9 -11.68 0.74 -9.72
N GLU A 10 -10.94 0.17 -10.67
CA GLU A 10 -11.11 0.40 -12.12
C GLU A 10 -12.50 -0.01 -12.62
N GLY A 11 -13.20 -0.90 -11.90
CA GLY A 11 -14.59 -1.28 -12.15
C GLY A 11 -15.63 -0.34 -11.53
N ALA A 12 -15.21 0.74 -10.86
CA ALA A 12 -16.14 1.67 -10.22
C ALA A 12 -17.05 2.35 -11.26
N PRO A 13 -18.33 2.63 -10.92
CA PRO A 13 -19.28 3.16 -11.91
C PRO A 13 -18.86 4.47 -12.58
N TRP A 14 -18.08 5.31 -11.90
CA TRP A 14 -17.60 6.60 -12.44
C TRP A 14 -16.61 6.44 -13.61
N MET A 15 -15.93 5.30 -13.72
CA MET A 15 -15.04 4.98 -14.85
C MET A 15 -15.81 4.75 -16.16
N ASN A 16 -17.11 4.48 -16.09
CA ASN A 16 -17.93 4.12 -17.24
C ASN A 16 -18.58 5.29 -17.98
N THR A 17 -18.17 6.53 -17.69
CA THR A 17 -18.72 7.74 -18.32
C THR A 17 -18.22 7.92 -19.76
N ASN A 18 -19.04 8.59 -20.60
CA ASN A 18 -18.68 8.86 -21.99
C ASN A 18 -17.42 9.74 -22.14
N VAL A 19 -17.11 10.55 -21.13
CA VAL A 19 -15.91 11.41 -21.09
C VAL A 19 -14.62 10.59 -21.03
N LEU A 20 -14.65 9.44 -20.34
CA LEU A 20 -13.49 8.57 -20.15
C LEU A 20 -13.38 7.48 -21.24
N LYS A 21 -14.49 7.16 -21.92
CA LYS A 21 -14.57 6.23 -23.06
C LYS A 21 -14.12 6.86 -24.38
N LYS A 22 -12.85 7.24 -24.43
CA LYS A 22 -12.21 7.80 -25.64
C LYS A 22 -11.67 6.69 -26.55
N PRO A 23 -11.57 6.94 -27.88
CA PRO A 23 -10.85 6.05 -28.79
C PRO A 23 -9.40 5.82 -28.32
N SER A 24 -8.80 4.69 -28.65
CA SER A 24 -7.43 4.34 -28.24
C SER A 24 -6.36 5.37 -28.68
N SER A 25 -6.66 6.20 -29.69
CA SER A 25 -5.83 7.30 -30.17
C SER A 25 -5.89 8.58 -29.31
N SER A 26 -6.86 8.70 -28.41
CA SER A 26 -7.04 9.88 -27.53
C SER A 26 -6.85 9.48 -26.07
N LYS A 27 -5.86 10.09 -25.42
CA LYS A 27 -5.55 9.85 -24.00
C LYS A 27 -6.42 10.74 -23.12
N THR A 28 -6.76 10.22 -21.95
CA THR A 28 -7.53 10.95 -20.94
C THR A 28 -6.56 11.69 -20.01
N THR A 29 -6.84 12.95 -19.73
CA THR A 29 -6.05 13.73 -18.77
C THR A 29 -6.38 13.32 -17.33
N LEU A 30 -5.52 13.66 -16.37
CA LEU A 30 -5.88 13.50 -14.95
C LEU A 30 -7.11 14.35 -14.61
N GLN A 31 -7.17 15.59 -15.11
CA GLN A 31 -8.29 16.51 -14.86
C GLN A 31 -9.64 15.94 -15.32
N GLU A 32 -9.69 15.28 -16.48
CA GLU A 32 -10.92 14.65 -16.96
C GLU A 32 -11.38 13.50 -16.06
N GLN A 33 -10.43 12.68 -15.57
CA GLN A 33 -10.70 11.62 -14.59
C GLN A 33 -11.20 12.21 -13.27
N SER A 34 -10.53 13.25 -12.76
CA SER A 34 -10.91 13.98 -11.54
C SER A 34 -12.31 14.55 -11.64
N ASN A 35 -12.66 15.15 -12.79
CA ASN A 35 -13.99 15.70 -13.02
C ASN A 35 -15.05 14.58 -13.00
N ALA A 36 -14.83 13.48 -13.72
CA ALA A 36 -15.77 12.36 -13.73
C ALA A 36 -15.96 11.73 -12.34
N PHE A 37 -14.87 11.56 -11.59
CA PHE A 37 -14.89 11.07 -10.22
C PHE A 37 -15.68 12.00 -9.30
N ASN A 38 -15.33 13.29 -9.28
CA ASN A 38 -15.97 14.28 -8.41
C ASN A 38 -17.47 14.42 -8.73
N GLN A 39 -17.86 14.36 -10.01
CA GLN A 39 -19.26 14.38 -10.41
C GLN A 39 -20.03 13.14 -9.93
N TYR A 40 -19.41 11.96 -9.97
CA TYR A 40 -20.05 10.74 -9.45
C TYR A 40 -20.25 10.79 -7.93
N TRP A 41 -19.33 11.40 -7.20
CA TRP A 41 -19.37 11.51 -5.74
C TRP A 41 -20.16 12.71 -5.22
N LEU A 42 -20.62 13.60 -6.11
CA LEU A 42 -21.43 14.74 -5.73
C LEU A 42 -22.70 14.29 -4.98
N GLY A 43 -22.87 14.79 -3.75
CA GLY A 43 -24.02 14.48 -2.89
C GLY A 43 -24.03 13.07 -2.29
N LYS A 44 -22.94 12.30 -2.40
CA LYS A 44 -22.82 10.96 -1.80
C LYS A 44 -21.97 11.00 -0.54
N ASP A 45 -22.35 10.18 0.44
CA ASP A 45 -21.51 9.95 1.60
C ASP A 45 -20.29 9.09 1.24
N PHE A 46 -19.11 9.70 1.24
CA PHE A 46 -17.85 9.01 1.01
C PHE A 46 -17.14 8.57 2.30
N THR A 47 -17.69 8.88 3.47
CA THR A 47 -17.07 8.63 4.78
C THR A 47 -17.11 7.15 5.20
N THR A 48 -18.00 6.37 4.59
CA THR A 48 -18.07 4.92 4.79
C THR A 48 -16.73 4.25 4.45
N LYS A 49 -16.16 3.48 5.39
CA LYS A 49 -14.89 2.76 5.18
C LYS A 49 -15.02 1.77 4.01
N GLY A 50 -14.02 1.74 3.12
CA GLY A 50 -14.04 0.90 1.93
C GLY A 50 -14.86 1.45 0.75
N SER A 51 -15.36 2.69 0.82
CA SER A 51 -16.12 3.34 -0.27
C SER A 51 -15.37 3.49 -1.60
N GLY A 52 -14.03 3.38 -1.57
CA GLY A 52 -13.16 3.60 -2.73
C GLY A 52 -12.87 5.08 -3.02
N HIS A 53 -13.43 6.02 -2.24
CA HIS A 53 -13.17 7.44 -2.44
C HIS A 53 -11.75 7.86 -2.03
N LYS A 54 -11.34 7.51 -0.79
CA LYS A 54 -9.99 7.84 -0.30
C LYS A 54 -8.90 7.29 -1.22
N PRO A 55 -8.93 6.00 -1.62
CA PRO A 55 -7.90 5.46 -2.52
C PRO A 55 -7.78 6.23 -3.85
N TYR A 56 -8.89 6.70 -4.44
CA TYR A 56 -8.81 7.58 -5.60
C TYR A 56 -8.12 8.91 -5.31
N LYS A 57 -8.43 9.56 -4.19
CA LYS A 57 -7.83 10.85 -3.81
C LYS A 57 -6.34 10.74 -3.53
N ARG A 58 -5.89 9.63 -2.95
CA ARG A 58 -4.46 9.29 -2.82
C ARG A 58 -3.79 9.17 -4.18
N TRP A 59 -4.39 8.38 -5.08
CA TRP A 59 -3.91 8.20 -6.44
C TRP A 59 -3.81 9.54 -7.20
N GLU A 60 -4.87 10.34 -7.16
CA GLU A 60 -4.91 11.68 -7.76
C GLU A 60 -3.77 12.55 -7.21
N ASN A 61 -3.54 12.53 -5.89
CA ASN A 61 -2.49 13.31 -5.26
C ASN A 61 -1.08 12.87 -5.66
N HIS A 62 -0.84 11.57 -5.85
CA HIS A 62 0.44 11.05 -6.31
C HIS A 62 0.69 11.46 -7.77
N TRP A 63 -0.25 11.11 -8.66
CA TRP A 63 -0.06 11.20 -10.11
C TRP A 63 -0.14 12.61 -10.68
N LYS A 64 -0.70 13.59 -9.94
CA LYS A 64 -0.65 15.00 -10.34
C LYS A 64 0.78 15.55 -10.52
N ASN A 65 1.78 14.90 -9.91
CA ASN A 65 3.18 15.29 -10.03
C ASN A 65 3.90 14.64 -11.24
N TYR A 66 3.21 13.78 -11.98
CA TYR A 66 3.75 13.01 -13.11
C TYR A 66 2.99 13.31 -14.41
N LEU A 67 2.52 14.55 -14.58
CA LEU A 67 1.76 14.97 -15.75
C LEU A 67 2.68 15.44 -16.88
N LEU A 68 2.30 15.07 -18.10
CA LEU A 68 2.83 15.67 -19.33
C LEU A 68 2.21 17.07 -19.52
N LYS A 69 2.79 17.84 -20.45
CA LYS A 69 2.34 19.21 -20.75
C LYS A 69 0.86 19.29 -21.16
N ASP A 70 0.31 18.22 -21.73
CA ASP A 70 -1.10 18.12 -22.14
C ASP A 70 -2.04 17.67 -20.99
N GLY A 71 -1.53 17.46 -19.78
CA GLY A 71 -2.28 17.02 -18.61
C GLY A 71 -2.52 15.50 -18.53
N THR A 72 -1.97 14.71 -19.46
CA THR A 72 -1.99 13.24 -19.38
C THR A 72 -0.90 12.73 -18.44
N ILE A 73 -1.11 11.55 -17.86
CA ILE A 73 -0.14 10.94 -16.93
C ILE A 73 1.02 10.32 -17.73
N ALA A 74 2.26 10.57 -17.30
CA ALA A 74 3.45 9.95 -17.85
C ALA A 74 3.38 8.42 -17.70
N THR A 75 3.70 7.68 -18.77
CA THR A 75 3.65 6.22 -18.72
C THR A 75 4.89 5.64 -18.03
N PRO A 76 4.83 4.41 -17.50
CA PRO A 76 5.98 3.69 -16.96
C PRO A 76 7.19 3.69 -17.89
N ASN A 77 6.99 3.42 -19.18
CA ASN A 77 8.05 3.49 -20.19
C ASN A 77 8.73 4.86 -20.24
N MET A 78 7.95 5.95 -20.13
CA MET A 78 8.53 7.31 -20.17
C MET A 78 9.39 7.56 -18.94
N ILE A 79 8.93 7.14 -17.75
CA ILE A 79 9.68 7.28 -16.49
C ILE A 79 10.96 6.41 -16.54
N TRP A 80 10.85 5.17 -17.00
CA TRP A 80 11.98 4.25 -17.13
C TRP A 80 13.03 4.76 -18.13
N ASN A 81 12.60 5.17 -19.33
CA ASN A 81 13.51 5.71 -20.35
C ASN A 81 14.19 7.00 -19.88
N ALA A 82 13.48 7.87 -19.14
CA ALA A 82 14.08 9.07 -18.56
C ALA A 82 15.16 8.73 -17.52
N TRP A 83 14.95 7.66 -16.74
CA TRP A 83 15.98 7.14 -15.84
C TRP A 83 17.16 6.55 -16.60
N GLU A 84 16.96 5.72 -17.62
CA GLU A 84 18.05 5.18 -18.45
C GLU A 84 18.89 6.31 -19.07
N GLN A 85 18.24 7.35 -19.59
CA GLN A 85 18.91 8.55 -20.08
C GLN A 85 19.72 9.24 -18.97
N LYS A 86 19.14 9.45 -17.77
CA LYS A 86 19.84 10.01 -16.61
C LYS A 86 21.11 9.24 -16.28
N GLN A 87 21.11 7.91 -16.40
CA GLN A 87 22.28 7.09 -16.09
C GLN A 87 23.46 7.34 -17.04
N THR A 88 23.21 7.85 -18.25
CA THR A 88 24.26 8.23 -19.23
C THR A 88 24.82 9.64 -19.02
N LEU A 89 24.17 10.47 -18.19
CA LEU A 89 24.61 11.85 -17.95
C LEU A 89 25.82 11.90 -16.99
N ALA A 90 26.67 12.92 -17.17
CA ALA A 90 27.78 13.17 -16.26
C ALA A 90 27.26 13.44 -14.84
N LYS A 91 27.73 12.65 -13.87
CA LYS A 91 27.31 12.75 -12.47
C LYS A 91 28.23 13.71 -11.71
N SER A 92 27.67 14.72 -11.04
CA SER A 92 28.38 15.47 -10.00
C SER A 92 28.34 14.69 -8.70
N THR A 93 29.48 14.57 -8.01
CA THR A 93 29.64 13.77 -6.77
C THR A 93 29.38 14.56 -5.49
N VAL A 94 28.89 15.81 -5.57
CA VAL A 94 28.73 16.68 -4.39
C VAL A 94 27.32 16.56 -3.79
N SER A 95 26.97 15.38 -3.28
CA SER A 95 25.69 15.17 -2.60
C SER A 95 25.82 14.13 -1.50
N ASN A 96 25.33 14.46 -0.30
CA ASN A 96 25.38 13.64 0.91
C ASN A 96 23.97 13.39 1.47
N TRP A 97 23.04 12.89 0.64
CA TRP A 97 21.70 12.52 1.08
C TRP A 97 21.74 11.52 2.23
N GLN A 98 20.95 11.79 3.26
CA GLN A 98 20.76 10.92 4.41
C GLN A 98 19.28 10.80 4.71
N SER A 99 18.81 9.57 4.93
CA SER A 99 17.44 9.36 5.40
C SER A 99 17.29 9.93 6.81
N LYS A 100 16.16 10.57 7.07
CA LYS A 100 15.77 11.06 8.39
C LYS A 100 14.75 10.17 9.10
N GLY A 101 14.28 9.08 8.47
CA GLY A 101 13.30 8.17 9.05
C GLY A 101 11.85 8.49 8.67
N PRO A 102 10.87 8.06 9.48
CA PRO A 102 11.03 7.56 10.85
C PRO A 102 11.62 6.15 10.88
N TYR A 103 12.55 5.89 11.80
CA TYR A 103 13.18 4.57 12.00
C TYR A 103 12.52 3.80 13.16
N THR A 104 12.19 4.54 14.23
CA THR A 104 11.62 4.06 15.49
C THR A 104 10.65 5.11 16.01
N THR A 105 9.64 4.68 16.76
CA THR A 105 8.63 5.57 17.34
C THR A 105 8.42 5.22 18.82
N ASN A 106 7.91 6.17 19.59
CA ASN A 106 7.58 5.96 21.01
C ASN A 106 6.38 5.00 21.24
N VAL A 107 5.64 4.66 20.19
CA VAL A 107 4.46 3.79 20.22
C VAL A 107 4.44 2.90 18.97
N LYS A 108 3.97 1.66 19.08
CA LYS A 108 3.81 0.73 17.94
C LYS A 108 2.66 1.20 17.05
N THR A 109 2.97 1.87 15.95
CA THR A 109 1.94 2.59 15.18
C THR A 109 2.05 2.45 13.69
N GLY A 110 3.00 1.63 13.24
CA GLY A 110 3.31 1.39 11.85
C GLY A 110 4.22 2.44 11.22
N GLN A 111 4.94 2.03 10.17
CA GLN A 111 5.82 2.87 9.35
C GLN A 111 5.46 2.84 7.87
N GLY A 112 4.58 1.95 7.43
CA GLY A 112 4.13 1.86 6.04
C GLY A 112 3.77 0.44 5.62
N ARG A 113 3.11 0.32 4.48
CA ARG A 113 2.57 -0.95 3.98
C ARG A 113 3.67 -1.90 3.50
N VAL A 114 3.51 -3.20 3.82
CA VAL A 114 4.36 -4.29 3.33
C VAL A 114 3.51 -5.27 2.50
N ASN A 115 3.86 -5.44 1.22
CA ASN A 115 3.15 -6.33 0.29
C ASN A 115 3.68 -7.76 0.36
N THR A 116 4.98 -7.94 0.60
CA THR A 116 5.59 -9.27 0.54
C THR A 116 6.81 -9.41 1.45
N PHE A 117 7.04 -10.63 1.90
CA PHE A 117 8.16 -11.02 2.77
C PHE A 117 8.64 -12.42 2.40
N ILE A 118 9.96 -12.61 2.39
CA ILE A 118 10.59 -13.91 2.18
C ILE A 118 11.88 -14.04 3.00
N ILE A 119 12.17 -15.26 3.46
CA ILE A 119 13.45 -15.65 4.07
C ILE A 119 14.29 -16.34 3.00
N ASP A 120 15.57 -15.99 2.93
CA ASP A 120 16.54 -16.68 2.06
C ASP A 120 16.58 -18.18 2.39
N PRO A 121 16.33 -19.07 1.40
CA PRO A 121 16.30 -20.52 1.64
C PRO A 121 17.64 -21.09 2.11
N ASN A 122 18.75 -20.40 1.86
CA ASN A 122 20.09 -20.83 2.26
C ASN A 122 20.62 -20.11 3.50
N ASN A 123 19.90 -19.11 4.02
CA ASN A 123 20.31 -18.37 5.21
C ASN A 123 19.10 -17.89 6.02
N PRO A 124 18.76 -18.54 7.16
CA PRO A 124 17.60 -18.19 7.96
C PRO A 124 17.71 -16.83 8.68
N ASN A 125 18.84 -16.13 8.60
CA ASN A 125 18.99 -14.76 9.12
C ASN A 125 18.83 -13.69 8.03
N THR A 126 18.74 -14.08 6.75
CA THR A 126 18.61 -13.12 5.66
C THR A 126 17.15 -13.00 5.23
N TYR A 127 16.55 -11.84 5.47
CA TYR A 127 15.15 -11.55 5.15
C TYR A 127 15.06 -10.49 4.06
N TYR A 128 13.98 -10.54 3.30
CA TYR A 128 13.63 -9.53 2.31
C TYR A 128 12.18 -9.09 2.49
N VAL A 129 11.95 -7.79 2.36
CA VAL A 129 10.63 -7.16 2.37
C VAL A 129 10.44 -6.38 1.08
N GLY A 130 9.25 -6.47 0.48
CA GLY A 130 8.80 -5.62 -0.61
C GLY A 130 7.65 -4.73 -0.15
N ALA A 131 7.77 -3.44 -0.42
CA ALA A 131 6.75 -2.44 -0.17
C ALA A 131 6.13 -1.96 -1.50
N PRO A 132 4.85 -1.54 -1.50
CA PRO A 132 4.14 -1.09 -2.71
C PRO A 132 4.70 0.22 -3.29
N SER A 133 5.33 1.04 -2.45
CA SER A 133 5.85 2.37 -2.79
C SER A 133 7.09 2.73 -1.96
N GLY A 134 7.69 1.75 -1.28
CA GLY A 134 8.84 1.91 -0.40
C GLY A 134 10.08 1.11 -0.81
N GLY A 135 10.02 0.35 -1.91
CA GLY A 135 11.16 -0.42 -2.42
C GLY A 135 11.25 -1.85 -1.88
N ILE A 136 12.33 -2.53 -2.28
CA ILE A 136 12.78 -3.78 -1.69
C ILE A 136 13.86 -3.50 -0.64
N TRP A 137 13.78 -4.20 0.50
CA TRP A 137 14.68 -4.09 1.62
C TRP A 137 15.24 -5.45 2.01
N LYS A 138 16.46 -5.46 2.52
CA LYS A 138 17.16 -6.65 3.00
C LYS A 138 17.60 -6.48 4.45
N SER A 139 17.40 -7.53 5.24
CA SER A 139 18.04 -7.70 6.54
C SER A 139 18.98 -8.91 6.48
N THR A 140 20.10 -8.84 7.21
CA THR A 140 21.04 -9.96 7.40
C THR A 140 21.11 -10.43 8.85
N ASP A 141 20.21 -9.91 9.69
CA ASP A 141 20.13 -10.13 11.13
C ASP A 141 18.70 -10.44 11.58
N ALA A 142 17.97 -11.18 10.74
CA ALA A 142 16.62 -11.68 11.02
C ALA A 142 15.59 -10.57 11.33
N GLY A 143 15.68 -9.44 10.61
CA GLY A 143 14.71 -8.35 10.63
C GLY A 143 14.97 -7.29 11.70
N ILE A 144 16.17 -7.23 12.29
CA ILE A 144 16.54 -6.19 13.26
C ILE A 144 16.95 -4.90 12.54
N ASN A 145 17.74 -5.02 11.45
CA ASN A 145 18.15 -3.89 10.62
C ASN A 145 17.83 -4.15 9.15
N TRP A 146 17.46 -3.09 8.43
CA TRP A 146 17.07 -3.14 7.04
C TRP A 146 17.92 -2.20 6.18
N THR A 147 18.30 -2.66 4.99
CA THR A 147 19.03 -1.89 3.97
C THR A 147 18.20 -1.84 2.68
N PRO A 148 18.00 -0.67 2.06
CA PRO A 148 17.25 -0.57 0.81
C PRO A 148 18.08 -1.13 -0.35
N LEU A 149 17.40 -1.78 -1.29
CA LEU A 149 18.00 -2.42 -2.48
C LEU A 149 17.53 -1.81 -3.80
N SER A 150 16.68 -0.78 -3.77
CA SER A 150 16.06 -0.18 -4.96
C SER A 150 16.22 1.34 -5.08
N ASP A 151 17.03 2.00 -4.24
CA ASP A 151 17.20 3.47 -4.26
C ASP A 151 17.75 4.01 -5.59
N GLN A 152 18.33 3.15 -6.42
CA GLN A 152 18.95 3.52 -7.69
C GLN A 152 18.05 3.28 -8.91
N ILE A 153 16.85 2.71 -8.74
CA ILE A 153 15.88 2.47 -9.82
C ILE A 153 14.62 3.33 -9.62
N PRO A 154 13.93 3.74 -10.71
CA PRO A 154 12.77 4.65 -10.62
C PRO A 154 11.47 3.92 -10.26
N GLN A 155 11.50 2.59 -10.33
CA GLN A 155 10.41 1.71 -9.94
C GLN A 155 10.70 1.20 -8.53
N ILE A 156 9.74 1.38 -7.61
CA ILE A 156 9.94 1.05 -6.18
C ILE A 156 8.83 0.17 -5.58
N GLY A 157 7.80 -0.21 -6.34
CA GLY A 157 6.78 -1.15 -5.87
C GLY A 157 7.19 -2.60 -6.05
N VAL A 158 7.05 -3.39 -5.01
CA VAL A 158 7.40 -4.82 -5.02
C VAL A 158 6.28 -5.62 -4.39
N SER A 159 5.60 -6.42 -5.22
CA SER A 159 4.50 -7.30 -4.80
C SER A 159 4.93 -8.75 -4.61
N GLY A 160 6.00 -9.18 -5.27
CA GLY A 160 6.50 -10.55 -5.13
C GLY A 160 8.01 -10.59 -5.14
N ILE A 161 8.58 -11.49 -4.34
CA ILE A 161 10.02 -11.75 -4.26
C ILE A 161 10.22 -13.27 -4.32
N THR A 162 11.16 -13.73 -5.13
CA THR A 162 11.65 -15.11 -5.06
C THR A 162 13.17 -15.14 -5.13
N ILE A 163 13.78 -16.06 -4.39
CA ILE A 163 15.22 -16.24 -4.28
C ILE A 163 15.54 -17.63 -4.79
N ASP A 164 16.57 -17.74 -5.62
CA ASP A 164 16.98 -19.03 -6.16
C ASP A 164 17.49 -19.95 -5.02
N PRO A 165 16.88 -21.12 -4.81
CA PRO A 165 17.30 -22.05 -3.76
C PRO A 165 18.73 -22.56 -3.96
N ASN A 166 19.26 -22.51 -5.19
CA ASN A 166 20.62 -22.95 -5.48
C ASN A 166 21.65 -21.81 -5.44
N ASN A 167 21.22 -20.55 -5.34
CA ASN A 167 22.10 -19.39 -5.34
C ASN A 167 21.41 -18.13 -4.78
N SER A 168 21.69 -17.79 -3.51
CA SER A 168 21.12 -16.61 -2.84
C SER A 168 21.44 -15.25 -3.49
N ASN A 169 22.39 -15.18 -4.43
CA ASN A 169 22.65 -13.96 -5.19
C ASN A 169 21.62 -13.72 -6.30
N ILE A 170 20.88 -14.76 -6.71
CA ILE A 170 19.88 -14.67 -7.76
C ILE A 170 18.53 -14.40 -7.12
N ILE A 171 18.00 -13.20 -7.37
CA ILE A 171 16.73 -12.73 -6.82
C ILE A 171 15.89 -12.19 -7.97
N TYR A 172 14.60 -12.50 -7.95
CA TYR A 172 13.63 -11.90 -8.87
C TYR A 172 12.57 -11.15 -8.08
N ILE A 173 12.15 -10.00 -8.61
CA ILE A 173 11.04 -9.23 -8.06
C ILE A 173 9.95 -9.03 -9.10
N ALA A 174 8.72 -9.29 -8.68
CA ALA A 174 7.50 -8.88 -9.35
C ALA A 174 7.22 -7.42 -8.97
N THR A 175 7.34 -6.52 -9.94
CA THR A 175 7.23 -5.07 -9.70
C THR A 175 5.79 -4.58 -9.75
N GLY A 176 5.51 -3.49 -9.05
CA GLY A 176 4.20 -2.84 -8.94
C GLY A 176 3.58 -3.02 -7.57
N ASP A 177 2.30 -2.66 -7.46
CA ASP A 177 1.45 -2.92 -6.32
C ASP A 177 0.17 -3.60 -6.81
N ASP A 178 -0.07 -4.83 -6.40
CA ASP A 178 -1.13 -5.71 -6.87
C ASP A 178 -2.45 -5.53 -6.12
N ASP A 179 -2.40 -5.07 -4.86
CA ASP A 179 -3.59 -4.79 -4.06
C ASP A 179 -4.25 -3.47 -4.46
N ALA A 180 -3.42 -2.46 -4.76
CA ALA A 180 -3.92 -1.11 -4.97
C ALA A 180 -3.09 -0.28 -5.96
N ARG A 181 -2.19 -0.84 -6.77
CA ARG A 181 -1.52 -0.08 -7.85
C ARG A 181 -0.98 1.30 -7.43
N ASP A 182 -0.45 1.45 -6.20
CA ASP A 182 0.20 2.68 -5.72
C ASP A 182 1.34 3.08 -6.65
N THR A 183 2.02 2.08 -7.20
CA THR A 183 3.08 2.23 -8.17
C THR A 183 2.84 1.38 -9.40
N TYR A 184 3.49 1.79 -10.49
CA TYR A 184 3.48 1.05 -11.72
C TYR A 184 4.43 -0.16 -11.67
N SER A 185 4.21 -1.09 -12.59
CA SER A 185 5.10 -2.22 -12.84
C SER A 185 5.90 -2.00 -14.13
N VAL A 186 7.11 -2.53 -14.15
CA VAL A 186 7.91 -2.72 -15.37
C VAL A 186 8.04 -4.21 -15.73
N GLY A 187 7.26 -5.07 -15.08
CA GLY A 187 7.33 -6.52 -15.21
C GLY A 187 8.21 -7.14 -14.14
N VAL A 188 9.05 -8.10 -14.52
CA VAL A 188 9.93 -8.80 -13.58
C VAL A 188 11.35 -8.26 -13.73
N LEU A 189 11.97 -7.90 -12.61
CA LEU A 189 13.38 -7.56 -12.52
C LEU A 189 14.17 -8.71 -11.90
N LYS A 190 15.42 -8.86 -12.32
CA LYS A 190 16.36 -9.88 -11.85
C LYS A 190 17.62 -9.21 -11.32
N SER A 191 18.09 -9.68 -10.17
CA SER A 191 19.43 -9.43 -9.64
C SER A 191 20.23 -10.73 -9.69
N THR A 192 21.55 -10.60 -9.90
CA THR A 192 22.52 -11.71 -9.82
C THR A 192 23.64 -11.43 -8.81
N ASP A 193 23.47 -10.39 -7.99
CA ASP A 193 24.44 -9.88 -7.01
C ASP A 193 23.79 -9.61 -5.64
N GLY A 194 22.76 -10.40 -5.31
CA GLY A 194 22.10 -10.37 -4.01
C GLY A 194 21.22 -9.14 -3.77
N GLY A 195 20.81 -8.46 -4.86
CA GLY A 195 19.95 -7.27 -4.85
C GLY A 195 20.69 -5.94 -5.00
N SER A 196 22.00 -5.96 -5.26
CA SER A 196 22.80 -4.72 -5.41
C SER A 196 22.48 -4.01 -6.73
N THR A 197 22.22 -4.76 -7.80
CA THR A 197 21.76 -4.25 -9.10
C THR A 197 20.58 -5.04 -9.64
N TRP A 198 19.75 -4.39 -10.44
CA TRP A 198 18.53 -4.94 -11.02
C TRP A 198 18.49 -4.74 -12.53
N ASN A 199 18.12 -5.78 -13.27
CA ASN A 199 17.99 -5.78 -14.71
C ASN A 199 16.60 -6.26 -15.14
N THR A 200 16.08 -5.73 -16.24
CA THR A 200 14.81 -6.22 -16.82
C THR A 200 14.94 -7.64 -17.33
N THR A 201 13.87 -8.43 -17.18
CA THR A 201 13.74 -9.77 -17.78
C THR A 201 12.96 -9.69 -19.11
N GLY A 202 12.71 -10.85 -19.74
CA GLY A 202 11.85 -10.93 -20.92
C GLY A 202 10.38 -10.59 -20.66
N LEU A 203 9.95 -10.52 -19.40
CA LEU A 203 8.59 -10.07 -19.02
C LEU A 203 8.64 -8.59 -18.67
N ASN A 204 8.31 -7.74 -19.65
CA ASN A 204 8.38 -6.28 -19.54
C ASN A 204 7.01 -5.63 -19.76
N PHE A 205 6.57 -4.80 -18.81
CA PHE A 205 5.27 -4.12 -18.82
C PHE A 205 5.34 -2.62 -19.10
N SER A 206 6.47 -2.11 -19.57
CA SER A 206 6.67 -0.68 -19.87
C SER A 206 5.56 -0.07 -20.73
N THR A 207 4.99 -0.84 -21.66
CA THR A 207 3.94 -0.39 -22.58
C THR A 207 2.53 -0.89 -22.24
N SER A 208 2.33 -1.59 -21.12
CA SER A 208 1.02 -2.09 -20.67
C SER A 208 0.62 -1.50 -19.31
N ASN A 209 -0.63 -1.71 -18.90
CA ASN A 209 -1.12 -1.40 -17.53
C ASN A 209 -1.12 -2.65 -16.64
N SER A 210 -0.14 -3.53 -16.87
CA SER A 210 -0.05 -4.82 -16.20
C SER A 210 0.76 -4.71 -14.93
N ILE A 211 0.41 -5.52 -13.93
CA ILE A 211 1.11 -5.63 -12.64
C ILE A 211 1.29 -7.11 -12.34
N SER A 212 2.39 -7.45 -11.68
CA SER A 212 2.66 -8.80 -11.19
C SER A 212 2.33 -8.87 -9.71
N SER A 213 1.76 -9.99 -9.24
CA SER A 213 1.46 -10.22 -7.83
C SER A 213 2.48 -11.19 -7.21
N GLU A 214 2.38 -12.46 -7.56
CA GLU A 214 3.24 -13.53 -7.04
C GLU A 214 4.30 -13.97 -8.04
N ILE A 215 5.47 -14.36 -7.54
CA ILE A 215 6.55 -14.97 -8.32
C ILE A 215 7.15 -16.15 -7.57
N TYR A 216 7.33 -17.28 -8.27
CA TYR A 216 7.94 -18.49 -7.72
C TYR A 216 9.04 -18.99 -8.66
N ILE A 217 10.09 -19.54 -8.07
CA ILE A 217 11.11 -20.34 -8.76
C ILE A 217 10.93 -21.82 -8.42
N HIS A 218 11.21 -22.69 -9.39
CA HIS A 218 11.12 -24.13 -9.17
C HIS A 218 12.16 -24.60 -8.14
N PRO A 219 11.77 -25.40 -7.13
CA PRO A 219 12.59 -25.69 -5.95
C PRO A 219 13.91 -26.42 -6.25
N SER A 220 14.00 -27.12 -7.38
CA SER A 220 15.21 -27.82 -7.83
C SER A 220 15.70 -27.44 -9.23
N ASN A 221 15.10 -26.44 -9.88
CA ASN A 221 15.49 -26.04 -11.24
C ASN A 221 15.41 -24.51 -11.41
N SER A 222 16.56 -23.85 -11.26
CA SER A 222 16.71 -22.40 -11.32
C SER A 222 16.26 -21.75 -12.65
N ASN A 223 16.03 -22.53 -13.70
CA ASN A 223 15.56 -22.02 -14.98
C ASN A 223 14.04 -21.87 -15.06
N ILE A 224 13.28 -22.56 -14.21
CA ILE A 224 11.82 -22.56 -14.27
C ILE A 224 11.26 -21.55 -13.28
N LEU A 225 10.50 -20.58 -13.80
CA LEU A 225 9.81 -19.58 -13.00
C LEU A 225 8.34 -19.47 -13.39
N TRP A 226 7.52 -19.06 -12.44
CA TRP A 226 6.12 -18.73 -12.65
C TRP A 226 5.78 -17.38 -12.05
N VAL A 227 4.95 -16.62 -12.75
CA VAL A 227 4.51 -15.30 -12.31
C VAL A 227 3.02 -15.15 -12.54
N ALA A 228 2.33 -14.75 -11.48
CA ALA A 228 0.94 -14.30 -11.52
C ALA A 228 0.89 -12.80 -11.83
N THR A 229 -0.10 -12.40 -12.61
CA THR A 229 -0.29 -11.02 -13.03
C THR A 229 -1.77 -10.71 -13.22
N ASN A 230 -2.11 -9.43 -13.22
CA ASN A 230 -3.46 -8.98 -13.57
C ASN A 230 -3.87 -9.29 -15.01
N ASN A 231 -2.94 -9.72 -15.86
CA ASN A 231 -3.19 -10.08 -17.24
C ASN A 231 -2.88 -11.56 -17.54
N GLY A 232 -2.58 -12.41 -16.56
CA GLY A 232 -2.29 -13.81 -16.84
C GLY A 232 -1.32 -14.50 -15.89
N PHE A 233 -1.17 -15.80 -16.15
CA PHE A 233 -0.10 -16.63 -15.60
C PHE A 233 0.99 -16.79 -16.65
N TYR A 234 2.24 -16.53 -16.29
CA TYR A 234 3.40 -16.70 -17.17
C TYR A 234 4.35 -17.74 -16.61
N LYS A 235 4.97 -18.49 -17.52
CA LYS A 235 6.03 -19.47 -17.23
C LYS A 235 7.28 -19.11 -18.01
N SER A 236 8.43 -19.12 -17.36
CA SER A 236 9.76 -19.12 -18.00
C SER A 236 10.42 -20.49 -17.79
N ILE A 237 11.23 -20.91 -18.76
CA ILE A 237 12.04 -22.13 -18.71
C ILE A 237 13.53 -21.84 -18.94
N ASP A 238 13.92 -20.57 -18.94
CA ASP A 238 15.24 -20.05 -19.28
C ASP A 238 15.67 -18.92 -18.32
N ALA A 239 15.34 -19.06 -17.04
CA ALA A 239 15.75 -18.15 -15.96
C ALA A 239 15.31 -16.68 -16.20
N GLY A 240 14.12 -16.50 -16.78
CA GLY A 240 13.49 -15.22 -17.04
C GLY A 240 13.88 -14.55 -18.36
N VAL A 241 14.71 -15.18 -19.21
CA VAL A 241 15.09 -14.61 -20.51
C VAL A 241 13.87 -14.47 -21.42
N SER A 242 12.99 -15.47 -21.44
CA SER A 242 11.71 -15.44 -22.15
C SER A 242 10.57 -16.00 -21.31
N TRP A 243 9.34 -15.58 -21.64
CA TRP A 243 8.14 -15.93 -20.89
C TRP A 243 7.00 -16.31 -21.83
N SER A 244 6.28 -17.37 -21.48
CA SER A 244 5.09 -17.83 -22.17
C SER A 244 3.86 -17.61 -21.31
N ARG A 245 2.85 -16.90 -21.82
CA ARG A 245 1.55 -16.74 -21.15
C ARG A 245 0.74 -18.03 -21.30
N LYS A 246 0.35 -18.64 -20.17
CA LYS A 246 -0.37 -19.93 -20.13
C LYS A 246 -1.83 -19.79 -19.69
N LEU A 247 -2.15 -18.70 -18.98
CA LEU A 247 -3.52 -18.25 -18.72
C LEU A 247 -3.66 -16.77 -19.04
N SER A 248 -4.82 -16.36 -19.53
CA SER A 248 -5.10 -14.96 -19.90
C SER A 248 -5.87 -14.15 -18.85
N ASN A 249 -6.45 -14.81 -17.86
CA ASN A 249 -7.26 -14.18 -16.82
C ASN A 249 -6.39 -13.39 -15.83
N ASN A 250 -6.99 -12.46 -15.08
CA ASN A 250 -6.34 -11.89 -13.90
C ASN A 250 -6.11 -13.01 -12.87
N ILE A 251 -4.85 -13.34 -12.62
CA ILE A 251 -4.44 -14.33 -11.63
C ILE A 251 -3.92 -13.56 -10.42
N ILE A 252 -4.58 -13.74 -9.29
CA ILE A 252 -4.31 -12.98 -8.06
C ILE A 252 -3.28 -13.71 -7.18
N ASP A 253 -3.35 -15.04 -7.10
CA ASP A 253 -2.48 -15.83 -6.22
C ASP A 253 -2.18 -17.21 -6.86
N ILE A 254 -1.01 -17.76 -6.56
CA ILE A 254 -0.52 -19.06 -7.01
C ILE A 254 0.17 -19.81 -5.88
N LYS A 255 0.00 -21.14 -5.85
CA LYS A 255 0.61 -22.02 -4.85
C LYS A 255 1.14 -23.30 -5.51
N LEU A 256 2.37 -23.67 -5.18
CA LEU A 256 3.00 -24.92 -5.64
C LEU A 256 2.70 -26.04 -4.63
N LYS A 257 2.13 -27.17 -5.08
CA LYS A 257 1.83 -28.28 -4.18
C LYS A 257 3.09 -28.74 -3.43
N PRO A 258 3.06 -28.95 -2.10
CA PRO A 258 4.24 -29.34 -1.35
C PRO A 258 4.75 -30.70 -1.84
N GLY A 259 6.04 -30.75 -2.19
CA GLY A 259 6.68 -31.95 -2.73
C GLY A 259 6.38 -32.26 -4.21
N ASP A 260 5.54 -31.49 -4.89
CA ASP A 260 5.20 -31.68 -6.31
C ASP A 260 5.03 -30.33 -7.04
N PRO A 261 6.13 -29.71 -7.52
CA PRO A 261 6.07 -28.43 -8.22
C PRO A 261 5.41 -28.53 -9.61
N ASN A 262 5.07 -29.72 -10.11
CA ASN A 262 4.27 -29.85 -11.33
C ASN A 262 2.78 -29.62 -11.06
N THR A 263 2.32 -29.81 -9.81
CA THR A 263 0.96 -29.44 -9.43
C THR A 263 0.93 -27.99 -8.94
N ILE A 264 0.28 -27.13 -9.72
CA ILE A 264 0.14 -25.70 -9.43
C ILE A 264 -1.33 -25.35 -9.26
N TYR A 265 -1.64 -24.66 -8.18
CA TYR A 265 -2.95 -24.06 -7.95
C TYR A 265 -2.86 -22.57 -8.23
N ALA A 266 -3.86 -22.04 -8.91
CA ALA A 266 -3.96 -20.61 -9.19
C ALA A 266 -5.39 -20.15 -8.97
N VAL A 267 -5.57 -18.89 -8.60
CA VAL A 267 -6.91 -18.29 -8.49
C VAL A 267 -7.00 -16.98 -9.26
N SER A 268 -8.17 -16.74 -9.84
CA SER A 268 -8.65 -15.39 -10.14
C SER A 268 -9.58 -14.93 -9.01
N LYS A 269 -10.21 -13.76 -9.16
CA LYS A 269 -11.22 -13.28 -8.21
C LYS A 269 -12.36 -14.27 -7.91
N SER A 270 -12.65 -15.20 -8.82
CA SER A 270 -13.83 -16.09 -8.71
C SER A 270 -13.63 -17.46 -9.36
N THR A 271 -12.41 -17.83 -9.74
CA THR A 271 -12.11 -19.09 -10.42
C THR A 271 -10.90 -19.75 -9.78
N PHE A 272 -11.02 -21.03 -9.45
CA PHE A 272 -9.91 -21.87 -9.04
C PHE A 272 -9.42 -22.70 -10.24
N TYR A 273 -8.12 -22.66 -10.47
CA TYR A 273 -7.43 -23.38 -11.52
C TYR A 273 -6.47 -24.39 -10.91
N LYS A 274 -6.34 -25.55 -11.57
CA LYS A 274 -5.37 -26.58 -11.22
C LYS A 274 -4.60 -26.99 -12.47
N SER A 275 -3.28 -27.00 -12.36
CA SER A 275 -2.36 -27.61 -13.32
C SER A 275 -1.72 -28.84 -12.68
N THR A 276 -1.37 -29.83 -13.49
CA THR A 276 -0.57 -31.02 -13.09
C THR A 276 0.63 -31.23 -14.02
N ASP A 277 0.96 -30.24 -14.84
CA ASP A 277 2.02 -30.26 -15.86
C ASP A 277 2.99 -29.07 -15.71
N GLY A 278 3.15 -28.57 -14.49
CA GLY A 278 4.04 -27.45 -14.18
C GLY A 278 3.57 -26.13 -14.78
N GLY A 279 2.25 -25.93 -14.87
CA GLY A 279 1.62 -24.71 -15.36
C GLY A 279 1.57 -24.58 -16.87
N ASP A 280 1.76 -25.66 -17.63
CA ASP A 280 1.63 -25.64 -19.09
C ASP A 280 0.17 -25.61 -19.55
N SER A 281 -0.72 -26.27 -18.79
CA SER A 281 -2.16 -26.19 -18.96
C SER A 281 -2.87 -26.21 -17.61
N PHE A 282 -4.11 -25.71 -17.57
CA PHE A 282 -4.94 -25.69 -16.37
C PHE A 282 -6.35 -26.16 -16.67
N ILE A 283 -6.93 -26.87 -15.70
CA ILE A 283 -8.37 -27.14 -15.63
C ILE A 283 -9.03 -26.19 -14.62
N ILE A 284 -10.31 -25.89 -14.84
CA ILE A 284 -11.13 -25.14 -13.89
C ILE A 284 -11.87 -26.13 -13.00
N VAL A 285 -11.83 -25.92 -11.68
CA VAL A 285 -12.61 -26.71 -10.71
C VAL A 285 -13.68 -25.81 -10.11
N THR A 286 -14.94 -26.28 -10.17
CA THR A 286 -16.12 -25.55 -9.66
C THR A 286 -16.90 -26.33 -8.60
N SER A 287 -16.54 -27.60 -8.36
CA SER A 287 -17.29 -28.49 -7.47
C SER A 287 -17.36 -27.93 -6.05
N ASN A 288 -18.59 -27.66 -5.58
CA ASN A 288 -18.92 -27.10 -4.25
C ASN A 288 -18.28 -25.75 -3.93
N LEU A 289 -17.87 -25.00 -4.95
CA LEU A 289 -17.43 -23.61 -4.84
C LEU A 289 -18.60 -22.66 -5.15
N PRO A 290 -18.56 -21.42 -4.66
CA PRO A 290 -19.63 -20.46 -4.94
C PRO A 290 -19.63 -20.08 -6.44
N THR A 291 -20.82 -19.87 -6.98
CA THR A 291 -21.00 -19.49 -8.41
C THR A 291 -20.56 -18.06 -8.72
N SER A 292 -20.40 -17.23 -7.69
CA SER A 292 -19.88 -15.86 -7.78
C SER A 292 -19.05 -15.51 -6.54
N SER A 293 -18.00 -14.71 -6.74
CA SER A 293 -17.11 -14.21 -5.68
C SER A 293 -16.52 -12.86 -6.09
N GLY A 294 -16.17 -12.05 -5.09
CA GLY A 294 -15.48 -10.77 -5.25
C GLY A 294 -13.94 -10.90 -5.20
N LYS A 295 -13.43 -11.83 -4.38
CA LYS A 295 -12.00 -12.15 -4.26
C LYS A 295 -11.86 -13.57 -3.69
N TYR A 296 -10.84 -14.29 -4.15
CA TYR A 296 -10.37 -15.52 -3.53
C TYR A 296 -8.99 -15.30 -2.90
N ALA A 297 -8.68 -16.02 -1.82
CA ALA A 297 -7.33 -16.24 -1.35
C ALA A 297 -7.12 -17.75 -1.14
N ILE A 298 -5.93 -18.25 -1.41
CA ILE A 298 -5.61 -19.68 -1.29
C ILE A 298 -4.43 -19.90 -0.37
N ASP A 299 -4.45 -21.01 0.37
CA ASP A 299 -3.23 -21.53 0.94
C ASP A 299 -3.25 -23.05 1.05
N ILE A 300 -2.05 -23.63 1.12
CA ILE A 300 -1.79 -25.06 1.13
C ILE A 300 -0.79 -25.37 2.24
N THR A 301 -0.73 -26.63 2.69
CA THR A 301 0.15 -26.99 3.81
C THR A 301 0.96 -28.26 3.52
N PRO A 302 2.28 -28.29 3.84
CA PRO A 302 3.04 -29.52 3.88
C PRO A 302 2.60 -30.51 4.98
N ALA A 303 1.80 -30.09 5.97
CA ALA A 303 1.25 -31.00 6.98
C ALA A 303 0.35 -32.09 6.37
N ASP A 304 -0.31 -31.75 5.25
CA ASP A 304 -0.99 -32.69 4.36
C ASP A 304 -1.10 -32.04 2.97
N ALA A 305 -0.27 -32.49 2.03
CA ALA A 305 -0.18 -31.92 0.68
C ALA A 305 -1.47 -32.06 -0.16
N ASN A 306 -2.49 -32.79 0.32
CA ASN A 306 -3.80 -32.87 -0.32
C ASN A 306 -4.77 -31.79 0.17
N ILE A 307 -4.45 -31.11 1.28
CA ILE A 307 -5.30 -30.08 1.85
C ILE A 307 -5.07 -28.74 1.15
N ILE A 308 -6.17 -28.10 0.77
CA ILE A 308 -6.20 -26.74 0.23
C ILE A 308 -7.29 -25.98 0.95
N PHE A 309 -6.97 -24.78 1.41
CA PHE A 309 -7.96 -23.81 1.87
C PHE A 309 -8.15 -22.73 0.81
N LEU A 310 -9.40 -22.35 0.59
CA LEU A 310 -9.82 -21.27 -0.30
C LEU A 310 -10.79 -20.38 0.48
N LEU A 311 -10.37 -19.15 0.76
CA LEU A 311 -11.19 -18.12 1.38
C LEU A 311 -11.90 -17.31 0.29
N SER A 312 -13.18 -16.99 0.50
CA SER A 312 -13.97 -16.21 -0.46
C SER A 312 -14.67 -15.02 0.18
N ALA A 313 -14.62 -13.89 -0.52
CA ALA A 313 -15.45 -12.72 -0.30
C ALA A 313 -16.58 -12.65 -1.34
N LYS A 314 -17.75 -12.12 -0.98
CA LYS A 314 -18.84 -11.80 -1.91
C LYS A 314 -18.44 -10.62 -2.81
N THR A 315 -19.23 -10.37 -3.86
CA THR A 315 -19.01 -9.22 -4.77
C THR A 315 -19.20 -7.86 -4.10
N ASP A 316 -19.83 -7.81 -2.92
CA ASP A 316 -19.92 -6.63 -2.07
C ASP A 316 -18.78 -6.57 -1.02
N ASN A 317 -17.77 -7.43 -1.17
CA ASN A 317 -16.60 -7.58 -0.31
C ASN A 317 -16.85 -8.08 1.13
N SER A 318 -18.06 -8.54 1.48
CA SER A 318 -18.27 -9.24 2.76
C SER A 318 -17.86 -10.71 2.73
N PHE A 319 -17.68 -11.29 3.91
CA PHE A 319 -17.38 -12.71 4.06
C PHE A 319 -18.41 -13.61 3.36
N GLN A 320 -17.92 -14.56 2.57
CA GLN A 320 -18.75 -15.57 1.88
C GLN A 320 -18.58 -16.96 2.48
N GLY A 321 -17.34 -17.34 2.80
CA GLY A 321 -17.02 -18.62 3.40
C GLY A 321 -15.57 -19.02 3.23
N LEU A 322 -15.15 -19.97 4.06
CA LEU A 322 -13.92 -20.74 3.88
C LEU A 322 -14.27 -22.11 3.30
N TYR A 323 -13.51 -22.55 2.31
CA TYR A 323 -13.70 -23.80 1.60
C TYR A 323 -12.45 -24.66 1.74
N LYS A 324 -12.62 -25.94 2.02
CA LYS A 324 -11.54 -26.90 2.21
C LYS A 324 -11.62 -28.02 1.18
N SER A 325 -10.53 -28.29 0.50
CA SER A 325 -10.32 -29.54 -0.24
C SER A 325 -9.42 -30.47 0.57
N THR A 326 -9.67 -31.77 0.49
CA THR A 326 -8.82 -32.83 1.07
C THR A 326 -8.29 -33.79 0.00
N ASN A 327 -8.48 -33.45 -1.29
CA ASN A 327 -8.16 -34.31 -2.43
C ASN A 327 -7.42 -33.52 -3.53
N SER A 328 -6.47 -32.67 -3.11
CA SER A 328 -5.64 -31.86 -4.01
C SER A 328 -6.48 -30.99 -4.96
N GLY A 329 -7.53 -30.35 -4.45
CA GLY A 329 -8.35 -29.40 -5.21
C GLY A 329 -9.25 -30.05 -6.26
N THR A 330 -9.59 -31.33 -6.13
CA THR A 330 -10.53 -32.00 -7.05
C THR A 330 -11.97 -31.64 -6.71
N THR A 331 -12.29 -31.59 -5.42
CA THR A 331 -13.57 -31.07 -4.89
C THR A 331 -13.31 -30.27 -3.62
N PHE A 332 -14.20 -29.34 -3.31
CA PHE A 332 -14.18 -28.56 -2.08
C PHE A 332 -15.40 -28.88 -1.21
N ASN A 333 -15.35 -28.47 0.05
CA ASN A 333 -16.52 -28.38 0.92
C ASN A 333 -16.41 -27.06 1.69
N LYS A 334 -17.51 -26.32 1.83
CA LYS A 334 -17.56 -25.17 2.73
C LYS A 334 -17.37 -25.66 4.17
N THR A 335 -16.54 -25.00 4.97
CA THR A 335 -16.36 -25.33 6.39
C THR A 335 -17.60 -24.94 7.21
N SER A 336 -17.64 -25.36 8.47
CA SER A 336 -18.78 -25.08 9.37
C SER A 336 -18.80 -23.66 9.93
N GLU A 337 -17.79 -22.82 9.67
CA GLU A 337 -17.74 -21.45 10.18
C GLU A 337 -18.91 -20.62 9.67
N SER A 338 -19.65 -20.02 10.61
CA SER A 338 -20.85 -19.23 10.34
C SER A 338 -20.73 -17.77 10.76
N ASN A 339 -19.73 -17.42 11.56
CA ASN A 339 -19.44 -16.06 11.97
C ASN A 339 -18.75 -15.28 10.84
N ASP A 340 -18.92 -13.97 10.87
CA ASP A 340 -18.20 -13.08 9.97
C ASP A 340 -16.76 -12.86 10.47
N ILE A 341 -15.84 -13.69 9.98
CA ILE A 341 -14.41 -13.61 10.29
C ILE A 341 -13.68 -12.50 9.53
N PHE A 342 -14.41 -11.61 8.83
CA PHE A 342 -13.89 -10.32 8.37
C PHE A 342 -14.16 -9.20 9.38
N GLY A 343 -14.85 -9.48 10.50
CA GLY A 343 -15.15 -8.50 11.54
C GLY A 343 -16.06 -7.38 11.05
N GLY A 344 -16.95 -7.65 10.10
CA GLY A 344 -17.82 -6.64 9.47
C GLY A 344 -17.13 -5.78 8.42
N SER A 345 -15.84 -5.98 8.16
CA SER A 345 -15.11 -5.22 7.14
C SER A 345 -15.61 -5.53 5.72
N LYS A 346 -15.66 -4.49 4.88
CA LYS A 346 -15.95 -4.56 3.44
C LYS A 346 -14.70 -4.26 2.60
N GLN A 347 -13.52 -4.36 3.20
CA GLN A 347 -12.24 -4.05 2.54
C GLN A 347 -11.57 -5.24 1.88
N ALA A 348 -12.18 -6.43 1.86
CA ALA A 348 -11.58 -7.63 1.28
C ALA A 348 -11.05 -7.50 -0.17
N TRP A 349 -11.48 -6.49 -0.94
CA TRP A 349 -10.87 -6.17 -2.23
C TRP A 349 -9.42 -5.69 -2.12
N TYR A 350 -9.11 -4.95 -1.05
CA TYR A 350 -7.82 -4.36 -0.69
C TYR A 350 -7.00 -5.34 0.16
N ASP A 351 -7.46 -5.70 1.35
CA ASP A 351 -6.75 -6.53 2.34
C ASP A 351 -7.48 -7.86 2.59
N MET A 352 -6.89 -8.98 2.19
CA MET A 352 -7.45 -10.30 2.50
C MET A 352 -6.37 -11.38 2.49
N ALA A 353 -6.01 -11.84 3.68
CA ALA A 353 -4.98 -12.84 3.89
C ALA A 353 -5.56 -14.19 4.37
N LEU A 354 -4.94 -15.28 3.92
CA LEU A 354 -5.20 -16.64 4.37
C LEU A 354 -3.86 -17.36 4.53
N THR A 355 -3.66 -18.06 5.65
CA THR A 355 -2.58 -19.05 5.73
C THR A 355 -2.93 -20.25 6.59
N VAL A 356 -2.29 -21.39 6.32
CA VAL A 356 -2.39 -22.61 7.10
C VAL A 356 -1.00 -23.02 7.63
N SER A 357 -0.95 -23.50 8.87
CA SER A 357 0.31 -23.91 9.49
C SER A 357 0.98 -25.05 8.71
N PRO A 358 2.33 -25.00 8.51
CA PRO A 358 3.05 -26.03 7.78
C PRO A 358 3.17 -27.36 8.53
N THR A 359 2.89 -27.38 9.83
CA THR A 359 3.03 -28.58 10.68
C THR A 359 1.70 -29.08 11.24
N ASN A 360 0.61 -28.31 11.08
CA ASN A 360 -0.71 -28.70 11.55
C ASN A 360 -1.83 -28.10 10.69
N ALA A 361 -2.45 -28.92 9.85
CA ALA A 361 -3.52 -28.48 8.94
C ALA A 361 -4.80 -27.99 9.64
N ASN A 362 -4.91 -28.13 10.96
CA ASN A 362 -6.02 -27.58 11.74
C ASN A 362 -5.79 -26.12 12.18
N ILE A 363 -4.56 -25.63 12.12
CA ILE A 363 -4.23 -24.25 12.46
C ILE A 363 -4.32 -23.40 11.20
N VAL A 364 -5.36 -22.57 11.12
CA VAL A 364 -5.65 -21.70 9.95
C VAL A 364 -5.80 -20.26 10.43
N PHE A 365 -5.25 -19.31 9.71
CA PHE A 365 -5.38 -17.89 9.97
C PHE A 365 -6.04 -17.17 8.81
N VAL A 366 -6.87 -16.18 9.15
CA VAL A 366 -7.49 -15.24 8.20
C VAL A 366 -7.17 -13.83 8.67
N GLY A 367 -6.90 -12.92 7.73
CA GLY A 367 -6.67 -11.51 7.99
C GLY A 367 -7.50 -10.63 7.07
N VAL A 368 -8.11 -9.60 7.64
CA VAL A 368 -8.65 -8.42 6.92
C VAL A 368 -8.20 -7.21 7.75
N LEU A 369 -9.00 -6.70 8.70
CA LEU A 369 -8.52 -5.69 9.64
C LEU A 369 -7.73 -6.29 10.81
N ASP A 370 -8.26 -7.38 11.35
CA ASP A 370 -7.68 -8.14 12.44
C ASP A 370 -7.35 -9.56 11.97
N ILE A 371 -6.53 -10.25 12.74
CA ILE A 371 -6.10 -11.63 12.54
C ILE A 371 -7.05 -12.54 13.33
N TRP A 372 -7.61 -13.52 12.65
CA TRP A 372 -8.46 -14.57 13.21
C TRP A 372 -7.77 -15.91 13.10
N ARG A 373 -7.89 -16.77 14.12
CA ARG A 373 -7.27 -18.10 14.16
C ARG A 373 -8.28 -19.21 14.41
N SER A 374 -8.21 -20.26 13.61
CA SER A 374 -8.84 -21.55 13.85
C SER A 374 -7.81 -22.57 14.33
N THR A 375 -8.25 -23.52 15.16
CA THR A 375 -7.46 -24.69 15.60
C THR A 375 -8.15 -26.02 15.29
N ASP A 376 -9.20 -26.00 14.46
CA ASP A 376 -10.03 -27.15 14.09
C ASP A 376 -10.24 -27.26 12.58
N GLY A 377 -9.31 -26.70 11.80
CA GLY A 377 -9.32 -26.79 10.35
C GLY A 377 -10.36 -25.89 9.68
N GLY A 378 -10.66 -24.75 10.32
CA GLY A 378 -11.49 -23.70 9.76
C GLY A 378 -12.98 -23.79 10.11
N SER A 379 -13.36 -24.60 11.11
CA SER A 379 -14.75 -24.73 11.53
C SER A 379 -15.16 -23.68 12.57
N ASN A 380 -14.21 -23.25 13.41
CA ASN A 380 -14.38 -22.15 14.35
C ASN A 380 -13.14 -21.24 14.36
N PHE A 381 -13.35 -19.93 14.47
CA PHE A 381 -12.30 -18.91 14.57
C PHE A 381 -12.40 -18.04 15.83
N VAL A 382 -11.24 -17.61 16.32
CA VAL A 382 -11.09 -16.66 17.43
C VAL A 382 -10.24 -15.48 16.98
N GLN A 383 -10.73 -14.25 17.17
CA GLN A 383 -9.96 -13.03 16.93
C GLN A 383 -8.73 -12.97 17.85
N LYS A 384 -7.57 -12.63 17.30
CA LYS A 384 -6.28 -12.68 18.01
C LYS A 384 -5.77 -11.33 18.46
N ASN A 385 -6.08 -10.27 17.74
CA ASN A 385 -5.61 -8.91 18.02
C ASN A 385 -6.75 -7.90 17.86
N HIS A 386 -6.51 -6.70 18.38
CA HIS A 386 -7.29 -5.51 18.09
C HIS A 386 -6.37 -4.46 17.49
N TRP A 387 -6.53 -4.15 16.20
CA TRP A 387 -5.68 -3.19 15.48
C TRP A 387 -5.63 -1.78 16.09
N TRP A 388 -6.60 -1.43 16.94
CA TRP A 388 -6.68 -0.15 17.64
C TRP A 388 -6.02 -0.17 19.02
N ASN A 389 -5.52 -1.31 19.50
CA ASN A 389 -4.90 -1.45 20.83
C ASN A 389 -3.39 -1.80 20.74
N PRO A 390 -2.50 -0.82 20.49
CA PRO A 390 -1.06 -1.03 20.35
C PRO A 390 -0.34 -1.55 21.60
N SER A 391 -1.02 -1.58 22.75
CA SER A 391 -0.47 -2.09 24.00
C SER A 391 -0.61 -3.62 24.16
N GLU A 392 -1.44 -4.27 23.35
CA GLU A 392 -1.62 -5.72 23.41
C GLU A 392 -0.38 -6.47 22.93
N ALA A 393 -0.04 -7.57 23.60
CA ALA A 393 1.06 -8.44 23.16
C ALA A 393 0.80 -9.06 21.78
N THR A 394 -0.47 -9.22 21.39
CA THR A 394 -0.90 -9.71 20.08
C THR A 394 -1.06 -8.61 19.04
N TYR A 395 -0.74 -7.36 19.37
CA TYR A 395 -0.93 -6.25 18.45
C TYR A 395 -0.18 -6.44 17.12
N THR A 396 -0.91 -6.17 16.04
CA THR A 396 -0.39 -5.81 14.73
C THR A 396 -1.17 -4.59 14.26
N HIS A 397 -0.59 -3.77 13.39
CA HIS A 397 -1.35 -2.70 12.74
C HIS A 397 -2.51 -3.29 11.90
N ALA A 398 -3.51 -2.45 11.62
CA ALA A 398 -4.65 -2.79 10.76
C ALA A 398 -4.25 -3.10 9.32
N ASP A 399 -5.21 -3.67 8.59
CA ASP A 399 -5.17 -3.94 7.16
C ASP A 399 -4.10 -4.99 6.81
N ILE A 400 -4.46 -6.27 6.92
CA ILE A 400 -3.60 -7.44 6.78
C ILE A 400 -3.53 -7.88 5.32
N HIS A 401 -2.43 -7.55 4.64
CA HIS A 401 -2.21 -7.86 3.22
C HIS A 401 -1.75 -9.29 2.99
N PHE A 402 -0.93 -9.82 3.90
CA PHE A 402 -0.60 -11.25 3.89
C PHE A 402 -0.39 -11.81 5.29
N LEU A 403 -0.57 -13.12 5.36
CA LEU A 403 -0.13 -13.98 6.45
C LEU A 403 0.65 -15.11 5.82
N ARG A 404 1.85 -15.41 6.30
CA ARG A 404 2.67 -16.50 5.77
C ARG A 404 3.46 -17.18 6.87
N TYR A 405 3.70 -18.47 6.71
CA TYR A 405 4.64 -19.20 7.55
C TYR A 405 6.01 -19.30 6.89
N PHE A 406 7.05 -18.99 7.66
CA PHE A 406 8.42 -19.34 7.33
C PHE A 406 9.09 -19.90 8.58
N ASN A 407 9.83 -21.01 8.45
CA ASN A 407 10.53 -21.65 9.56
C ASN A 407 9.64 -21.87 10.82
N ASN A 408 8.38 -22.31 10.60
CA ASN A 408 7.35 -22.50 11.63
C ASN A 408 6.93 -21.25 12.44
N LYS A 409 7.32 -20.06 11.99
CA LYS A 409 6.85 -18.78 12.54
C LYS A 409 5.84 -18.14 11.60
N LEU A 410 4.82 -17.51 12.17
CA LEU A 410 3.81 -16.76 11.44
C LEU A 410 4.30 -15.33 11.23
N TYR A 411 4.22 -14.83 10.00
CA TYR A 411 4.50 -13.44 9.65
C TYR A 411 3.24 -12.77 9.15
N ALA A 412 3.01 -11.52 9.54
CA ALA A 412 1.91 -10.68 9.09
C ALA A 412 2.45 -9.39 8.48
N GLY A 413 2.12 -9.14 7.21
CA GLY A 413 2.35 -7.86 6.55
C GLY A 413 1.09 -7.01 6.59
N THR A 414 1.23 -5.74 6.98
CA THR A 414 0.10 -4.83 7.21
C THR A 414 0.38 -3.43 6.65
N ASP A 415 -0.59 -2.51 6.73
CA ASP A 415 -0.38 -1.07 6.42
C ASP A 415 0.63 -0.38 7.35
N GLY A 416 1.00 -1.04 8.46
CA GLY A 416 1.97 -0.55 9.42
C GLY A 416 3.33 -1.24 9.35
N GLY A 417 3.49 -2.38 8.68
CA GLY A 417 4.80 -3.02 8.54
C GLY A 417 4.75 -4.54 8.62
N ILE A 418 5.75 -5.13 9.26
CA ILE A 418 5.97 -6.58 9.32
C ILE A 418 6.06 -7.07 10.76
N TYR A 419 5.25 -8.08 11.10
CA TYR A 419 5.13 -8.63 12.45
C TYR A 419 5.41 -10.14 12.45
N GLU A 420 6.14 -10.64 13.45
CA GLU A 420 6.50 -12.05 13.61
C GLU A 420 5.83 -12.64 14.87
N SER A 421 5.29 -13.86 14.76
CA SER A 421 4.81 -14.66 15.88
C SER A 421 5.40 -16.06 15.86
N SER A 422 6.06 -16.44 16.94
CA SER A 422 6.61 -17.79 17.17
C SER A 422 5.64 -18.74 17.88
N ASN A 423 4.47 -18.24 18.28
CA ASN A 423 3.48 -18.97 19.10
C ASN A 423 2.07 -18.89 18.53
N ASN A 424 1.96 -18.86 17.18
CA ASN A 424 0.70 -18.90 16.46
C ASN A 424 -0.26 -17.77 16.88
N ALA A 425 0.23 -16.52 16.85
CA ALA A 425 -0.47 -15.31 17.28
C ALA A 425 -0.89 -15.29 18.76
N GLY A 426 -0.07 -15.91 19.64
CA GLY A 426 -0.15 -15.66 21.08
C GLY A 426 0.50 -14.32 21.47
N SER A 427 1.48 -13.88 20.69
CA SER A 427 2.11 -12.57 20.73
C SER A 427 2.77 -12.26 19.38
N PHE A 428 3.00 -10.98 19.09
CA PHE A 428 3.76 -10.52 17.94
C PHE A 428 4.96 -9.64 18.33
N THR A 429 6.07 -9.87 17.65
CA THR A 429 7.25 -9.00 17.62
C THR A 429 7.14 -8.12 16.38
N ASP A 430 7.30 -6.81 16.55
CA ASP A 430 7.33 -5.85 15.45
C ASP A 430 8.75 -5.85 14.86
N LEU A 431 8.87 -6.15 13.56
CA LEU A 431 10.15 -6.17 12.83
C LEU A 431 10.29 -4.94 11.90
N THR A 432 9.42 -3.95 12.05
CA THR A 432 9.37 -2.77 11.19
C THR A 432 10.42 -1.72 11.58
N GLU A 433 11.06 -1.87 12.74
CA GLU A 433 12.11 -0.95 13.16
C GLU A 433 13.20 -0.81 12.08
N ASN A 434 13.61 0.43 11.79
CA ASN A 434 14.57 0.80 10.75
C ASN A 434 14.14 0.54 9.28
N LEU A 435 12.90 0.11 9.05
CA LEU A 435 12.33 -0.07 7.72
C LEU A 435 11.66 1.23 7.25
N ASN A 436 12.41 2.09 6.54
CA ASN A 436 11.93 3.40 6.11
C ASN A 436 11.00 3.34 4.87
N ILE A 437 9.79 2.82 5.05
CA ILE A 437 8.79 2.64 3.99
C ILE A 437 7.61 3.63 4.10
N SER A 438 7.80 4.70 4.86
CA SER A 438 6.78 5.72 5.13
C SER A 438 6.44 6.58 3.91
N GLN A 439 5.14 6.77 3.67
CA GLN A 439 4.60 7.60 2.60
C GLN A 439 4.19 8.97 3.12
N TYR A 440 5.10 9.95 3.05
CA TYR A 440 4.81 11.34 3.42
C TYR A 440 3.94 12.05 2.39
N TYR A 441 2.86 12.69 2.85
CA TYR A 441 2.14 13.68 2.05
C TYR A 441 2.86 15.03 2.06
N LYS A 442 3.29 15.46 3.26
CA LYS A 442 3.92 16.75 3.53
C LYS A 442 4.88 16.63 4.72
N ILE A 443 5.88 17.52 4.72
CA ILE A 443 6.82 17.73 5.82
C ILE A 443 6.96 19.22 6.08
N SER A 444 7.29 19.60 7.31
CA SER A 444 7.60 20.97 7.72
C SER A 444 8.74 20.96 8.73
N THR A 445 9.61 21.97 8.71
CA THR A 445 10.78 22.09 9.59
C THR A 445 10.66 23.34 10.46
N ALA A 446 11.10 23.27 11.72
CA ALA A 446 11.20 24.46 12.55
C ALA A 446 12.19 25.47 11.98
N LYS A 447 11.88 26.76 12.14
CA LYS A 447 12.76 27.86 11.75
C LYS A 447 14.10 27.84 12.49
N SER A 448 14.09 27.41 13.75
CA SER A 448 15.27 27.38 14.64
C SER A 448 16.17 26.17 14.42
N SER A 449 15.67 25.08 13.82
CA SER A 449 16.36 23.79 13.85
C SER A 449 15.82 22.82 12.79
N ALA A 450 16.74 22.28 11.98
CA ALA A 450 16.44 21.18 11.06
C ALA A 450 16.25 19.82 11.77
N SER A 451 16.46 19.77 13.09
CA SER A 451 16.20 18.59 13.93
C SER A 451 14.80 18.59 14.54
N ASN A 452 13.93 19.49 14.07
CA ASN A 452 12.56 19.65 14.50
C ASN A 452 11.66 19.61 13.27
N ILE A 453 11.07 18.44 12.98
CA ILE A 453 10.35 18.16 11.73
C ILE A 453 8.95 17.67 12.04
N ALA A 454 7.92 18.27 11.48
CA ALA A 454 6.59 17.69 11.40
C ALA A 454 6.44 16.94 10.07
N GLY A 455 5.67 15.87 10.04
CA GLY A 455 5.28 15.22 8.80
C GLY A 455 4.01 14.41 8.90
N GLY A 456 3.22 14.41 7.83
CA GLY A 456 1.98 13.65 7.72
C GLY A 456 2.15 12.42 6.84
N LEU A 457 1.85 11.24 7.40
CA LEU A 457 1.97 9.95 6.72
C LEU A 457 0.61 9.39 6.31
N GLN A 458 0.60 8.71 5.15
CA GLN A 458 -0.51 7.85 4.77
C GLN A 458 -0.71 6.71 5.78
N ASP A 459 -1.97 6.52 6.20
CA ASP A 459 -2.50 5.50 7.11
C ASP A 459 -1.90 5.46 8.54
N ASN A 460 -0.74 6.07 8.75
CA ASN A 460 0.08 5.97 9.96
C ASN A 460 0.03 7.22 10.85
N GLY A 461 -0.48 8.36 10.34
CA GLY A 461 -0.80 9.56 11.12
C GLY A 461 0.25 10.67 11.05
N GLY A 462 0.26 11.54 12.06
CA GLY A 462 1.18 12.67 12.17
C GLY A 462 2.40 12.36 13.04
N PHE A 463 3.58 12.71 12.54
CA PHE A 463 4.87 12.47 13.17
C PHE A 463 5.63 13.76 13.43
N ALA A 464 6.28 13.82 14.59
CA ALA A 464 7.16 14.89 15.00
C ALA A 464 8.56 14.31 15.28
N PHE A 465 9.58 14.81 14.59
CA PHE A 465 10.96 14.58 14.93
C PHE A 465 11.42 15.68 15.88
N SER A 466 11.89 15.33 17.07
CA SER A 466 12.52 16.26 17.99
C SER A 466 13.49 15.51 18.91
N ASN A 467 14.52 16.18 19.43
CA ASN A 467 15.52 15.56 20.31
C ASN A 467 16.12 14.25 19.75
N ASN A 468 16.29 14.18 18.42
CA ASN A 468 16.74 12.99 17.68
C ASN A 468 15.83 11.76 17.80
N GLN A 469 14.54 11.95 18.10
CA GLN A 469 13.54 10.89 18.17
C GLN A 469 12.30 11.27 17.38
N TRP A 470 11.64 10.26 16.81
CA TRP A 470 10.33 10.42 16.18
C TRP A 470 9.24 10.08 17.18
N HIS A 471 8.22 10.93 17.21
CA HIS A 471 7.04 10.77 18.03
C HIS A 471 5.80 10.79 17.14
N LYS A 472 4.89 9.85 17.34
CA LYS A 472 3.55 9.97 16.77
C LYS A 472 2.70 10.81 17.71
N TYR A 473 1.97 11.78 17.16
CA TYR A 473 1.08 12.65 17.94
C TYR A 473 -0.38 12.64 17.48
N HIS A 474 -0.73 11.93 16.40
CA HIS A 474 -2.11 11.52 16.09
C HIS A 474 -2.15 10.36 15.09
N GLY A 475 -3.28 9.63 15.03
CA GLY A 475 -3.55 8.56 14.05
C GLY A 475 -4.26 9.02 12.77
N GLY A 476 -4.70 8.05 11.96
CA GLY A 476 -5.36 8.29 10.67
C GLY A 476 -4.37 8.58 9.53
N ASP A 477 -4.82 9.22 8.44
CA ASP A 477 -3.87 9.80 7.47
C ASP A 477 -3.43 11.17 8.01
N GLY A 478 -2.13 11.39 8.13
CA GLY A 478 -1.56 12.72 8.37
C GLY A 478 -1.37 13.47 7.07
N MET A 479 -1.85 14.71 6.99
CA MET A 479 -1.83 15.53 5.78
C MET A 479 -0.78 16.64 5.87
N ASP A 480 -1.17 17.88 5.56
CA ASP A 480 -0.28 19.03 5.71
C ASP A 480 0.01 19.33 7.19
N CYS A 481 1.18 19.87 7.45
CA CYS A 481 1.70 20.06 8.80
C CYS A 481 2.57 21.31 8.90
N ALA A 482 2.73 21.82 10.12
CA ALA A 482 3.56 22.99 10.39
C ALA A 482 4.24 22.87 11.76
N VAL A 483 5.42 23.48 11.88
CA VAL A 483 6.05 23.75 13.17
C VAL A 483 5.93 25.25 13.44
N ASP A 484 5.55 25.64 14.65
CA ASP A 484 5.45 27.06 15.00
C ASP A 484 6.82 27.75 14.84
N PRO A 485 6.91 28.86 14.08
CA PRO A 485 8.18 29.51 13.78
C PRO A 485 8.83 30.24 14.96
N ASN A 486 8.07 30.48 16.04
CA ASN A 486 8.52 31.13 17.27
C ASN A 486 8.61 30.15 18.46
N ASN A 487 8.05 28.95 18.34
CA ASN A 487 8.13 27.91 19.36
C ASN A 487 8.30 26.51 18.75
N GLN A 488 9.55 26.03 18.73
CA GLN A 488 9.90 24.72 18.18
C GLN A 488 9.31 23.50 18.91
N ASN A 489 8.52 23.71 19.97
CA ASN A 489 7.79 22.66 20.67
C ASN A 489 6.33 22.54 20.20
N ILE A 490 5.83 23.47 19.39
CA ILE A 490 4.44 23.44 18.92
C ILE A 490 4.39 22.93 17.48
N TYR A 491 3.66 21.84 17.26
CA TYR A 491 3.51 21.19 15.96
C TYR A 491 2.02 21.06 15.67
N TYR A 492 1.71 21.19 14.38
CA TYR A 492 0.38 21.14 13.84
C TYR A 492 0.33 20.07 12.74
N GLY A 493 -0.71 19.25 12.72
CA GLY A 493 -0.94 18.28 11.65
C GLY A 493 -2.42 18.11 11.33
N PHE A 494 -2.76 18.22 10.05
CA PHE A 494 -4.11 17.94 9.58
C PHE A 494 -4.35 16.42 9.43
N THR A 495 -5.61 16.02 9.61
CA THR A 495 -6.15 14.78 9.05
C THR A 495 -6.66 15.01 7.61
N GLN A 496 -7.18 13.96 6.95
CA GLN A 496 -7.73 14.03 5.59
C GLN A 496 -8.66 15.26 5.43
N TYR A 497 -8.59 15.92 4.28
CA TYR A 497 -9.45 17.07 3.95
C TYR A 497 -9.27 18.30 4.87
N GLY A 498 -8.26 18.33 5.73
CA GLY A 498 -8.17 19.34 6.78
C GLY A 498 -9.26 19.17 7.85
N GLY A 499 -9.90 18.00 7.92
CA GLY A 499 -11.07 17.75 8.74
C GLY A 499 -10.83 17.96 10.23
N SER A 500 -9.63 17.69 10.73
CA SER A 500 -9.21 18.07 12.08
C SER A 500 -7.75 18.51 12.11
N LEU A 501 -7.44 19.50 12.95
CA LEU A 501 -6.07 19.94 13.22
C LEU A 501 -5.63 19.38 14.58
N ASN A 502 -4.67 18.47 14.58
CA ASN A 502 -4.03 17.97 15.80
C ASN A 502 -2.83 18.83 16.15
N ILE A 503 -2.69 19.11 17.45
CA ILE A 503 -1.70 20.01 18.01
C ILE A 503 -0.97 19.28 19.12
N THR A 504 0.35 19.40 19.14
CA THR A 504 1.19 19.02 20.29
C THR A 504 1.98 20.24 20.73
N TYR A 505 2.11 20.42 22.05
CA TYR A 505 2.81 21.56 22.67
C TYR A 505 4.20 21.17 23.23
N ASN A 506 4.61 19.92 23.05
CA ASN A 506 5.84 19.34 23.56
C ASN A 506 6.57 18.51 22.49
N ALA A 507 6.53 18.96 21.25
CA ALA A 507 7.22 18.37 20.11
C ALA A 507 6.89 16.89 19.84
N GLY A 508 5.62 16.54 20.06
CA GLY A 508 5.06 15.21 19.79
C GLY A 508 5.19 14.21 20.93
N VAL A 509 5.87 14.55 22.03
CA VAL A 509 6.02 13.65 23.18
C VAL A 509 4.66 13.21 23.74
N SER A 510 3.66 14.08 23.68
CA SER A 510 2.26 13.73 23.91
C SER A 510 1.33 14.53 23.00
N ASP A 511 0.13 13.99 22.84
CA ASP A 511 -1.02 14.70 22.30
C ASP A 511 -1.27 15.96 23.15
N GLY A 512 -1.59 17.09 22.50
CA GLY A 512 -1.79 18.39 23.16
C GLY A 512 -3.23 18.89 23.07
N GLY A 513 -3.75 19.01 21.85
CA GLY A 513 -5.12 19.47 21.60
C GLY A 513 -5.56 19.21 20.16
N THR A 514 -6.86 19.38 19.91
CA THR A 514 -7.44 19.13 18.58
C THR A 514 -8.49 20.21 18.27
N VAL A 515 -8.41 20.78 17.07
CA VAL A 515 -9.54 21.47 16.44
C VAL A 515 -10.31 20.41 15.67
N THR A 516 -11.52 20.09 16.14
CA THR A 516 -12.22 18.86 15.78
C THR A 516 -12.86 18.86 14.39
N SER A 517 -12.98 20.03 13.77
CA SER A 517 -13.60 20.19 12.46
C SER A 517 -12.86 21.21 11.59
N ALA A 518 -13.00 21.02 10.27
CA ALA A 518 -12.86 22.08 9.29
C ALA A 518 -13.87 23.22 9.57
N PRO A 519 -13.71 24.42 8.98
CA PRO A 519 -14.66 25.51 9.17
C PRO A 519 -16.08 25.08 8.79
N ASP A 520 -17.09 25.44 9.60
CA ASP A 520 -18.48 25.01 9.37
C ASP A 520 -18.99 25.33 7.96
N ALA A 521 -18.60 26.50 7.42
CA ALA A 521 -18.96 26.95 6.08
C ALA A 521 -18.35 26.12 4.94
N GLU A 522 -17.34 25.30 5.25
CA GLU A 522 -16.64 24.42 4.32
C GLU A 522 -17.09 22.96 4.50
N THR A 523 -17.87 22.65 5.55
CA THR A 523 -18.33 21.28 5.84
C THR A 523 -19.77 21.04 5.41
N GLY A 524 -20.09 19.81 5.01
CA GLY A 524 -21.42 19.40 4.57
C GLY A 524 -21.68 17.92 4.83
N THR A 525 -22.86 17.42 4.46
CA THR A 525 -23.18 15.99 4.60
C THR A 525 -22.23 15.15 3.75
N GLY A 526 -21.41 14.32 4.42
CA GLY A 526 -20.41 13.50 3.77
C GLY A 526 -19.18 14.28 3.28
N ASP A 527 -18.98 15.53 3.71
CA ASP A 527 -17.84 16.37 3.33
C ASP A 527 -17.04 16.81 4.57
N SER A 528 -15.76 16.46 4.61
CA SER A 528 -14.85 16.81 5.70
C SER A 528 -14.09 18.13 5.45
N GLY A 529 -14.41 18.85 4.38
CA GLY A 529 -14.00 20.24 4.16
C GLY A 529 -13.17 20.47 2.90
N GLY A 530 -11.85 20.48 3.07
CA GLY A 530 -10.91 20.99 2.09
C GLY A 530 -10.45 19.98 1.03
N ASN A 531 -9.31 20.25 0.42
CA ASN A 531 -8.67 19.33 -0.52
C ASN A 531 -8.13 18.09 0.21
N TRP A 532 -7.95 16.95 -0.49
CA TRP A 532 -7.36 15.73 0.10
C TRP A 532 -6.17 16.02 1.04
N VAL A 533 -5.24 16.86 0.55
CA VAL A 533 -4.24 17.57 1.35
C VAL A 533 -4.62 19.06 1.36
N THR A 534 -5.25 19.51 2.45
CA THR A 534 -5.60 20.93 2.67
C THR A 534 -4.34 21.71 3.06
N PRO A 535 -3.98 22.80 2.35
CA PRO A 535 -2.76 23.54 2.64
C PRO A 535 -2.81 24.21 4.01
N LEU A 536 -1.69 24.11 4.73
CA LEU A 536 -1.48 24.69 6.06
C LEU A 536 -0.21 25.54 6.06
N ALA A 537 -0.26 26.74 6.64
CA ALA A 537 0.93 27.60 6.76
C ALA A 537 0.90 28.43 8.04
N ALA A 538 2.05 28.61 8.68
CA ALA A 538 2.22 29.57 9.76
C ALA A 538 2.99 30.80 9.26
N ASN A 539 2.55 32.00 9.64
CA ASN A 539 3.31 33.22 9.37
C ASN A 539 4.42 33.43 10.42
N ASN A 540 5.29 34.42 10.25
CA ASN A 540 6.40 34.67 11.19
C ASN A 540 5.97 35.04 12.61
N LYS A 541 4.70 35.38 12.83
CA LYS A 541 4.14 35.65 14.17
C LYS A 541 3.59 34.39 14.85
N GLY A 542 3.66 33.22 14.20
CA GLY A 542 3.06 31.97 14.70
C GLY A 542 1.55 31.86 14.46
N VAL A 543 0.99 32.76 13.65
CA VAL A 543 -0.43 32.67 13.27
C VAL A 543 -0.60 31.64 12.18
N LEU A 544 -1.49 30.68 12.42
CA LEU A 544 -1.76 29.56 11.53
C LEU A 544 -2.90 29.89 10.56
N TYR A 545 -2.72 29.49 9.29
CA TYR A 545 -3.67 29.69 8.20
C TYR A 545 -3.90 28.39 7.45
N ALA A 546 -5.15 28.18 7.01
CA ALA A 546 -5.56 27.04 6.21
C ALA A 546 -6.37 27.46 4.99
N GLY A 547 -6.23 26.72 3.90
CA GLY A 547 -6.83 27.08 2.61
C GLY A 547 -7.95 26.14 2.20
N TYR A 548 -9.18 26.64 2.29
CA TYR A 548 -10.40 25.97 1.82
C TYR A 548 -10.97 26.72 0.61
N SER A 549 -12.30 26.86 0.46
CA SER A 549 -12.88 27.75 -0.56
C SER A 549 -12.52 29.23 -0.33
N LYS A 550 -12.13 29.55 0.91
CA LYS A 550 -11.54 30.82 1.36
C LYS A 550 -10.22 30.58 2.11
N LEU A 551 -9.51 31.67 2.41
CA LEU A 551 -8.40 31.64 3.36
C LEU A 551 -8.96 31.80 4.78
N TYR A 552 -8.54 30.90 5.68
CA TYR A 552 -8.92 30.90 7.09
C TYR A 552 -7.70 31.09 7.98
N LYS A 553 -7.89 31.78 9.10
CA LYS A 553 -6.94 31.91 10.21
C LYS A 553 -7.44 31.10 11.40
N LEU A 554 -6.54 30.45 12.12
CA LEU A 554 -6.87 29.87 13.43
C LEU A 554 -6.92 30.96 14.50
N ASP A 555 -8.05 31.06 15.20
CA ASP A 555 -8.27 31.97 16.32
C ASP A 555 -9.02 31.24 17.44
N ASN A 556 -8.45 31.19 18.65
CA ASN A 556 -9.02 30.50 19.82
C ASN A 556 -9.58 29.09 19.53
N ASN A 557 -8.80 28.24 18.85
CA ASN A 557 -9.18 26.88 18.43
C ASN A 557 -10.37 26.82 17.45
N SER A 558 -10.65 27.89 16.71
CA SER A 558 -11.68 27.94 15.67
C SER A 558 -11.14 28.61 14.41
N TRP A 559 -11.63 28.18 13.24
CA TRP A 559 -11.22 28.75 11.95
C TRP A 559 -12.09 29.96 11.58
N GLN A 560 -11.44 31.11 11.37
CA GLN A 560 -12.09 32.36 10.98
C GLN A 560 -11.68 32.75 9.56
N ALA A 561 -12.67 33.02 8.69
CA ALA A 561 -12.39 33.44 7.32
C ALA A 561 -11.72 34.83 7.32
N VAL A 562 -10.62 34.97 6.56
CA VAL A 562 -9.88 36.24 6.44
C VAL A 562 -9.87 36.79 5.00
N SER A 563 -10.20 35.97 4.00
CA SER A 563 -10.44 36.46 2.65
C SER A 563 -11.92 36.78 2.41
N SER A 564 -12.19 37.94 1.81
CA SER A 564 -13.51 38.27 1.26
C SER A 564 -13.84 37.43 0.03
N ASN A 565 -12.82 37.09 -0.78
CA ASN A 565 -12.96 36.29 -1.98
C ASN A 565 -13.28 34.82 -1.65
N VAL A 566 -14.22 34.26 -2.40
CA VAL A 566 -14.39 32.81 -2.59
C VAL A 566 -13.65 32.42 -3.87
N PHE A 567 -12.68 31.51 -3.80
CA PHE A 567 -11.77 31.20 -4.90
C PHE A 567 -12.34 30.21 -5.94
N GLY A 568 -13.67 29.97 -5.90
CA GLY A 568 -14.36 29.06 -6.82
C GLY A 568 -13.92 27.59 -6.67
N GLY A 569 -13.59 27.19 -5.44
CA GLY A 569 -13.10 25.86 -5.05
C GLY A 569 -11.98 25.93 -4.01
N ASN A 570 -11.59 24.77 -3.49
CA ASN A 570 -10.59 24.65 -2.44
C ASN A 570 -9.18 25.05 -2.92
N LEU A 571 -8.49 25.90 -2.15
CA LEU A 571 -7.12 26.34 -2.40
C LEU A 571 -6.14 25.17 -2.39
N ASN A 572 -5.17 25.18 -3.32
CA ASN A 572 -4.15 24.14 -3.45
C ASN A 572 -2.87 24.40 -2.66
N ASN A 573 -2.50 25.68 -2.48
CA ASN A 573 -1.29 26.09 -1.78
C ASN A 573 -1.51 27.43 -1.06
N ILE A 574 -0.77 27.63 0.03
CA ILE A 574 -0.61 28.90 0.72
C ILE A 574 0.90 29.15 0.85
N ALA A 575 1.33 30.36 0.53
CA ALA A 575 2.63 30.88 0.91
C ALA A 575 2.46 32.27 1.53
N ILE A 576 3.23 32.57 2.57
CA ILE A 576 3.18 33.85 3.28
C ILE A 576 4.56 34.48 3.16
N ALA A 577 4.62 35.76 2.78
CA ALA A 577 5.91 36.41 2.57
C ALA A 577 6.72 36.46 3.88
N PRO A 578 7.99 36.01 3.89
CA PRO A 578 8.81 36.06 5.11
C PRO A 578 9.13 37.49 5.58
N SER A 579 9.00 38.49 4.72
CA SER A 579 9.24 39.90 5.06
C SER A 579 7.99 40.63 5.58
N ASP A 580 6.80 40.14 5.25
CA ASP A 580 5.53 40.83 5.54
C ASP A 580 4.41 39.81 5.76
N ASN A 581 3.80 39.85 6.95
CA ASN A 581 2.75 38.91 7.34
C ASN A 581 1.38 39.25 6.73
N GLU A 582 1.26 40.37 6.00
CA GLU A 582 0.05 40.77 5.29
C GLU A 582 0.07 40.40 3.80
N ILE A 583 1.21 39.93 3.28
CA ILE A 583 1.35 39.49 1.88
C ILE A 583 1.25 37.97 1.80
N PHE A 584 0.14 37.51 1.22
CA PHE A 584 -0.19 36.11 0.99
C PHE A 584 -0.15 35.81 -0.50
N PHE A 585 0.28 34.61 -0.83
CA PHE A 585 0.10 34.01 -2.14
C PHE A 585 -0.71 32.73 -1.97
N VAL A 586 -1.84 32.64 -2.67
CA VAL A 586 -2.67 31.44 -2.68
C VAL A 586 -2.93 31.01 -4.11
N SER A 587 -3.01 29.70 -4.35
CA SER A 587 -3.25 29.17 -5.70
C SER A 587 -4.50 28.31 -5.75
N LYS A 588 -5.26 28.43 -6.83
CA LYS A 588 -6.34 27.50 -7.18
C LYS A 588 -6.25 27.15 -8.66
N SER A 589 -6.09 25.86 -8.95
CA SER A 589 -5.84 25.37 -10.32
C SER A 589 -4.68 26.15 -10.95
N ASN A 590 -4.89 26.82 -12.09
CA ASN A 590 -3.86 27.60 -12.78
C ASN A 590 -3.80 29.08 -12.36
N ASN A 591 -4.60 29.49 -11.37
CA ASN A 591 -4.67 30.88 -10.92
C ASN A 591 -3.83 31.07 -9.65
N LEU A 592 -3.02 32.13 -9.65
CA LEU A 592 -2.29 32.64 -8.50
C LEU A 592 -2.96 33.95 -8.05
N TYR A 593 -3.24 34.07 -6.76
CA TYR A 593 -3.81 35.26 -6.14
C TYR A 593 -2.82 35.83 -5.13
N GLN A 594 -2.77 37.15 -5.01
CA GLN A 594 -1.99 37.89 -4.02
C GLN A 594 -2.95 38.78 -3.21
N SER A 595 -2.70 38.92 -1.90
CA SER A 595 -3.47 39.81 -1.03
C SER A 595 -3.19 41.29 -1.24
#